data_AF-A0AAE3M2Q3-F1
#
_entry.id   AF-A0AAE3M2Q3-F1
#
_cell.length_a   1.000
_cell.length_b   1.000
_cell.length_c   1.000
_cell.angle_alpha   90.00
_cell.angle_beta   90.00
_cell.angle_gamma   90.00
#
_symmetry.space_group_name_H-M   'P 1'
#
loop_
_entity.id
_entity.type
_entity.pdbx_description
1 polymer ?
#
loop_
_entity_poly.entity_id
_entity_poly.type
_entity_poly.pdbx_seq_one_letter_code
_entity_poly.pdbx_strand_id
1 'polypeptide(L)'
;MEAKVLFIVFISIFTITAVITLLGITNLIKGIREKYLTPLFTALILEVVAAVVLLFKNQDFSDHNIIPEIIYQECSLKQSESSDKDCYKIIQMINDRKKLDSLIFIKDHEIKLLKTKITELSPDTLKDFYYYIQQIERIRLSSKGIINLKSNTEQTDEAIDIIEQILLLNGRLTKDINSKEEVIAAYAKFKQENNRDNKLYKIYLQDVPLFVKEYLIENYELKFYISNPDIPASLISKVETPNNLN
;
A
#
# COMPACT_ATOMS: atom_id res chain seq x y z
N MET A 1 -30.39 -18.35 20.78
CA MET A 1 -29.85 -19.40 21.68
C MET A 1 -29.27 -20.57 20.89
N GLU A 2 -29.85 -20.91 19.73
CA GLU A 2 -29.48 -22.08 18.89
C GLU A 2 -28.06 -22.02 18.30
N ALA A 3 -27.58 -20.86 17.86
CA ALA A 3 -26.24 -20.71 17.28
C ALA A 3 -25.10 -21.04 18.27
N LYS A 4 -25.29 -20.77 19.56
CA LYS A 4 -24.28 -21.08 20.60
C LYS A 4 -24.13 -22.58 20.80
N VAL A 5 -25.23 -23.33 20.74
CA VAL A 5 -25.22 -24.79 20.88
C VAL A 5 -24.57 -25.44 19.67
N LEU A 6 -24.92 -25.00 18.45
CA LEU A 6 -24.33 -25.51 17.22
C LEU A 6 -22.80 -25.27 17.18
N PHE A 7 -22.37 -24.08 17.61
CA PHE A 7 -20.95 -23.73 17.70
C PHE A 7 -20.19 -24.58 18.72
N ILE A 8 -20.77 -24.81 19.90
CA ILE A 8 -20.16 -25.66 20.93
C ILE A 8 -20.04 -27.10 20.45
N VAL A 9 -21.07 -27.63 19.76
CA VAL A 9 -21.05 -28.99 19.19
C VAL A 9 -19.96 -29.10 18.12
N PHE A 10 -19.86 -28.12 17.22
CA PHE A 10 -18.83 -28.09 16.19
C PHE A 10 -17.41 -28.03 16.77
N ILE A 11 -17.16 -27.13 17.73
CA ILE A 11 -15.88 -27.02 18.43
C ILE A 11 -15.52 -28.33 19.15
N SER A 12 -16.50 -29.00 19.75
CA SER A 12 -16.29 -30.25 20.47
C SER A 12 -15.90 -31.39 19.54
N ILE A 13 -16.60 -31.55 18.40
CA ILE A 13 -16.27 -32.53 17.37
C ILE A 13 -14.89 -32.25 16.80
N PHE A 14 -14.62 -30.99 16.45
CA PHE A 14 -13.32 -30.57 15.92
C PHE A 14 -12.16 -30.88 16.88
N THR A 15 -12.32 -30.54 18.16
CA THR A 15 -11.27 -30.76 19.19
C THR A 15 -10.99 -32.24 19.39
N ILE A 16 -12.03 -33.08 19.42
CA ILE A 16 -11.87 -34.54 19.54
C ILE A 16 -11.14 -35.10 18.32
N THR A 17 -11.54 -34.69 17.10
CA THR A 17 -10.89 -35.12 15.86
C THR A 17 -9.43 -34.68 15.81
N ALA A 18 -9.12 -33.45 16.22
CA ALA A 18 -7.76 -32.94 16.29
C ALA A 18 -6.88 -33.74 17.26
N VAL A 19 -7.38 -34.05 18.47
CA VAL A 19 -6.67 -34.85 19.47
C VAL A 19 -6.41 -36.27 18.97
N ILE A 20 -7.41 -36.94 18.37
CA ILE A 20 -7.25 -38.29 17.82
C ILE A 20 -6.21 -38.28 16.69
N THR A 21 -6.24 -37.26 15.83
CA THR A 21 -5.29 -37.12 14.72
C THR A 21 -3.88 -36.89 15.22
N LEU A 22 -3.70 -36.02 16.23
CA LEU A 22 -2.40 -35.76 16.85
C LEU A 22 -1.85 -36.99 17.57
N LEU A 23 -2.70 -37.73 18.30
CA LEU A 23 -2.33 -38.99 18.97
C LEU A 23 -1.99 -40.11 17.96
N GLY A 24 -2.63 -40.09 16.80
CA GLY A 24 -2.32 -40.99 15.69
C GLY A 24 -0.97 -40.67 15.03
N ILE A 25 -0.69 -39.39 14.74
CA ILE A 25 0.59 -38.95 14.14
C ILE A 25 1.76 -39.17 15.11
N THR A 26 1.55 -38.91 16.40
CA THR A 26 2.57 -39.11 17.45
C THR A 26 2.77 -40.59 17.82
N ASN A 27 2.04 -41.52 17.19
CA ASN A 27 2.13 -42.96 17.41
C ASN A 27 1.93 -43.40 18.87
N LEU A 28 1.30 -42.55 19.70
CA LEU A 28 0.97 -42.88 21.09
C LEU A 28 -0.08 -44.00 21.16
N ILE A 29 -0.98 -44.05 20.17
CA ILE A 29 -1.97 -45.12 20.01
C ILE A 29 -1.39 -46.16 19.04
N LYS A 30 -0.71 -47.18 19.58
CA LYS A 30 -0.17 -48.31 18.81
C LYS A 30 -1.33 -49.15 18.25
N GLY A 31 -1.77 -48.85 17.03
CA GLY A 31 -2.82 -49.62 16.35
C GLY A 31 -3.49 -48.93 15.15
N ILE A 32 -3.32 -47.62 14.99
CA ILE A 32 -3.89 -46.89 13.85
C ILE A 32 -2.97 -47.10 12.63
N ARG A 33 -3.40 -47.91 11.66
CA ARG A 33 -2.67 -48.10 10.40
C ARG A 33 -2.63 -46.76 9.65
N GLU A 34 -1.49 -46.42 9.06
CA GLU A 34 -1.27 -45.19 8.26
C GLU A 34 -2.40 -44.91 7.25
N LYS A 35 -2.98 -45.98 6.70
CA LYS A 35 -4.11 -45.91 5.75
C LYS A 35 -5.37 -45.22 6.28
N TYR A 36 -5.57 -45.17 7.60
CA TYR A 36 -6.68 -44.45 8.25
C TYR A 36 -6.28 -43.04 8.70
N LEU A 37 -4.99 -42.77 8.89
CA LEU A 37 -4.47 -41.48 9.31
C LEU A 37 -4.56 -40.43 8.21
N THR A 38 -4.24 -40.80 6.97
CA THR A 38 -4.31 -39.89 5.81
C THR A 38 -5.74 -39.35 5.58
N PRO A 39 -6.79 -40.17 5.49
CA PRO A 39 -8.15 -39.63 5.32
C PRO A 39 -8.66 -38.86 6.53
N LEU A 40 -8.29 -39.25 7.77
CA LEU A 40 -8.65 -38.49 8.97
C LEU A 40 -8.04 -37.09 8.96
N PHE A 41 -6.75 -37.00 8.61
CA PHE A 41 -6.02 -35.74 8.53
C PHE A 41 -6.55 -34.85 7.40
N THR A 42 -6.86 -35.42 6.24
CA THR A 42 -7.48 -34.68 5.13
C THR A 42 -8.87 -34.17 5.50
N ALA A 43 -9.68 -34.97 6.21
CA ALA A 43 -10.99 -34.55 6.71
C ALA A 43 -10.87 -33.39 7.71
N LEU A 44 -9.89 -33.46 8.62
CA LEU A 44 -9.59 -32.37 9.57
C LEU A 44 -9.22 -31.07 8.85
N ILE A 45 -8.33 -31.14 7.85
CA ILE A 45 -7.93 -29.95 7.08
C ILE A 45 -9.14 -29.34 6.37
N LEU A 46 -9.96 -30.16 5.72
CA LEU A 46 -11.15 -29.70 4.99
C LEU A 46 -12.16 -29.05 5.95
N GLU A 47 -12.32 -29.60 7.14
CA GLU A 47 -13.16 -29.06 8.20
C GLU A 47 -12.66 -27.69 8.71
N VAL A 48 -11.34 -27.52 8.91
CA VAL A 48 -10.73 -26.22 9.25
C VAL A 48 -10.96 -25.19 8.14
N VAL A 49 -10.69 -25.56 6.89
CA VAL A 49 -10.86 -24.65 5.75
C VAL A 49 -12.32 -24.22 5.61
N ALA A 50 -13.27 -25.15 5.75
CA ALA A 50 -14.69 -24.84 5.74
C ALA A 50 -15.10 -23.90 6.89
N ALA A 51 -14.58 -24.13 8.10
CA ALA A 51 -14.83 -23.27 9.26
C ALA A 51 -14.31 -21.85 9.04
N VAL A 52 -13.09 -21.72 8.50
CA VAL A 52 -12.47 -20.43 8.18
C VAL A 52 -13.29 -19.69 7.12
N VAL A 53 -13.65 -20.36 6.01
CA VAL A 53 -14.47 -19.75 4.95
C VAL A 53 -15.84 -19.31 5.47
N LEU A 54 -16.47 -20.11 6.34
CA LEU A 54 -17.77 -19.77 6.93
C LEU A 54 -17.66 -18.58 7.89
N LEU A 55 -16.57 -18.51 8.66
CA LEU A 55 -16.26 -17.36 9.53
C LEU A 55 -16.07 -16.08 8.71
N PHE A 56 -15.29 -16.14 7.62
CA PHE A 56 -15.10 -15.00 6.71
C PHE A 56 -16.37 -14.61 5.94
N LYS A 57 -17.26 -15.57 5.63
CA LYS A 57 -18.52 -15.31 4.93
C LYS A 57 -19.58 -14.66 5.82
N ASN A 58 -19.55 -14.94 7.13
CA ASN A 58 -20.49 -14.38 8.11
C ASN A 58 -19.93 -13.17 8.86
N GLN A 59 -18.68 -12.77 8.59
CA GLN A 59 -18.18 -11.46 9.00
C GLN A 59 -18.75 -10.41 8.06
N ASP A 60 -19.71 -9.65 8.57
CA ASP A 60 -20.11 -8.40 7.95
C ASP A 60 -18.97 -7.40 8.15
N PHE A 61 -18.07 -7.31 7.17
CA PHE A 61 -17.01 -6.29 7.15
C PHE A 61 -17.58 -4.86 7.02
N SER A 62 -18.90 -4.72 6.94
CA SER A 62 -19.60 -3.43 6.95
C SER A 62 -19.57 -2.76 8.32
N ASP A 63 -19.54 -3.53 9.43
CA ASP A 63 -19.64 -2.98 10.79
C ASP A 63 -18.31 -2.88 11.54
N HIS A 64 -17.22 -3.47 11.02
CA HIS A 64 -15.89 -3.41 11.64
C HIS A 64 -14.84 -2.86 10.67
N ASN A 65 -15.11 -1.68 10.11
CA ASN A 65 -14.05 -0.70 9.80
C ASN A 65 -13.59 0.00 11.09
N ILE A 66 -13.27 -0.76 12.15
CA ILE A 66 -12.46 -0.23 13.25
C ILE A 66 -11.01 -0.46 12.84
N ILE A 67 -10.60 0.26 11.80
CA ILE A 67 -9.23 0.74 11.74
C ILE A 67 -9.03 1.48 13.08
N PRO A 68 -7.98 1.17 13.85
CA PRO A 68 -7.81 1.71 15.19
C PRO A 68 -8.02 3.22 15.16
N GLU A 69 -9.02 3.69 15.89
CA GLU A 69 -9.46 5.09 15.91
C GLU A 69 -8.33 6.05 16.33
N ILE A 70 -7.29 5.49 16.96
CA ILE A 70 -5.99 6.12 17.26
C ILE A 70 -5.26 6.60 16.00
N ILE A 71 -5.38 5.88 14.88
CA ILE A 71 -4.76 6.25 13.59
C ILE A 71 -5.56 7.35 12.88
N TYR A 72 -6.88 7.42 13.12
CA TYR A 72 -7.72 8.47 12.55
C TYR A 72 -7.69 9.77 13.35
N GLN A 73 -7.49 9.75 14.67
CA GLN A 73 -7.47 11.00 15.46
C GLN A 73 -6.32 11.94 15.08
N GLU A 74 -5.18 11.40 14.61
CA GLU A 74 -4.06 12.24 14.16
C GLU A 74 -4.20 12.70 12.69
N CYS A 75 -5.08 12.07 11.91
CA CYS A 75 -5.29 12.38 10.48
C CYS A 75 -6.67 12.95 10.15
N SER A 76 -7.56 13.13 11.13
CA SER A 76 -8.90 13.71 10.90
C SER A 76 -8.82 15.22 10.74
N LEU A 77 -8.65 15.67 9.51
CA LEU A 77 -9.16 16.97 9.08
C LEU A 77 -10.65 17.05 9.45
N LYS A 78 -11.01 18.07 10.24
CA LYS A 78 -12.39 18.38 10.66
C LYS A 78 -13.36 18.12 9.52
N GLN A 79 -14.13 17.04 9.62
CA GLN A 79 -15.24 16.76 8.71
C GLN A 79 -16.30 17.84 8.97
N SER A 80 -16.46 18.75 8.01
CA SER A 80 -17.41 19.85 8.07
C SER A 80 -18.85 19.30 8.20
N GLU A 81 -19.61 19.81 9.17
CA GLU A 81 -21.04 19.56 9.44
C GLU A 81 -21.99 19.76 8.23
N SER A 82 -21.46 20.08 7.05
CA SER A 82 -22.20 20.26 5.81
C SER A 82 -22.63 18.96 5.13
N SER A 83 -21.90 17.85 5.32
CA SER A 83 -22.16 16.62 4.54
C SER A 83 -23.47 15.90 4.91
N ASP A 84 -23.93 16.02 6.16
CA ASP A 84 -25.18 15.39 6.59
C ASP A 84 -26.42 16.13 6.10
N LYS A 85 -26.32 17.45 5.89
CA LYS A 85 -27.45 18.27 5.40
C LYS A 85 -27.82 17.93 3.95
N ASP A 86 -26.86 17.51 3.14
CA ASP A 86 -27.07 17.25 1.71
C ASP A 86 -27.75 15.89 1.47
N CYS A 87 -27.40 14.85 2.25
CA CYS A 87 -28.06 13.54 2.20
C CYS A 87 -29.55 13.63 2.58
N TYR A 88 -29.88 14.38 3.63
CA TYR A 88 -31.28 14.59 4.04
C TYR A 88 -32.09 15.36 3.00
N LYS A 89 -31.47 16.33 2.31
CA LYS A 89 -32.11 17.13 1.27
C LYS A 89 -32.46 16.29 0.04
N ILE A 90 -31.59 15.37 -0.37
CA ILE A 90 -31.85 14.45 -1.49
C ILE A 90 -33.00 13.48 -1.15
N ILE A 91 -33.00 12.90 0.05
CA ILE A 91 -34.07 11.99 0.50
C ILE A 91 -35.41 12.73 0.60
N GLN A 92 -35.41 13.98 1.08
CA GLN A 92 -36.61 14.82 1.14
C GLN A 92 -37.14 15.17 -0.27
N MET A 93 -36.24 15.44 -1.22
CA MET A 93 -36.62 15.76 -2.61
C MET A 93 -37.12 14.54 -3.41
N ILE A 94 -36.64 13.33 -3.09
CA ILE A 94 -37.17 12.07 -3.62
C ILE A 94 -38.58 11.83 -3.08
N ASN A 95 -38.81 12.08 -1.78
CA ASN A 95 -40.13 11.97 -1.16
C ASN A 95 -41.14 12.99 -1.71
N ASP A 96 -40.69 14.19 -2.08
CA ASP A 96 -41.54 15.26 -2.63
C ASP A 96 -41.93 15.07 -4.12
N ARG A 97 -41.59 13.94 -4.76
CA ARG A 97 -41.85 13.62 -6.19
C ARG A 97 -41.55 14.78 -7.15
N LYS A 98 -40.48 15.55 -6.90
CA LYS A 98 -40.07 16.59 -7.84
C LYS A 98 -39.58 15.95 -9.15
N LYS A 99 -40.01 16.51 -10.29
CA LYS A 99 -39.68 16.01 -11.63
C LYS A 99 -38.16 15.86 -11.78
N LEU A 100 -37.75 14.73 -12.38
CA LEU A 100 -36.37 14.33 -12.64
C LEU A 100 -35.50 15.47 -13.21
N ASP A 101 -36.11 16.34 -14.02
CA ASP A 101 -35.45 17.50 -14.64
C ASP A 101 -34.90 18.50 -13.61
N SER A 102 -35.58 18.67 -12.47
CA SER A 102 -35.13 19.56 -11.38
C SER A 102 -33.96 18.98 -10.59
N LEU A 103 -33.88 17.65 -10.47
CA LEU A 103 -32.77 16.94 -9.84
C LEU A 103 -31.53 16.96 -10.74
N ILE A 104 -31.72 16.81 -12.05
CA ILE A 104 -30.64 16.92 -13.04
C ILE A 104 -30.06 18.34 -13.02
N PHE A 105 -30.91 19.38 -13.01
CA PHE A 105 -30.46 20.76 -12.96
C PHE A 105 -29.62 21.08 -11.71
N ILE A 106 -30.03 20.58 -10.55
CA ILE A 106 -29.27 20.78 -9.29
C ILE A 106 -27.95 20.01 -9.33
N LYS A 107 -27.98 18.75 -9.79
CA LYS A 107 -26.76 17.95 -9.97
C LYS A 107 -25.77 18.66 -10.90
N ASP A 108 -26.23 19.18 -12.03
CA ASP A 108 -25.38 19.88 -13.00
C ASP A 108 -24.84 21.20 -12.44
N HIS A 109 -25.64 21.91 -11.64
CA HIS A 109 -25.21 23.12 -10.94
C HIS A 109 -24.15 22.83 -9.87
N GLU A 110 -24.34 21.79 -9.04
CA GLU A 110 -23.34 21.36 -8.06
C GLU A 110 -22.06 20.86 -8.73
N ILE A 111 -22.17 20.06 -9.79
CA ILE A 111 -21.01 19.63 -10.59
C ILE A 111 -20.27 20.84 -11.13
N LYS A 112 -20.97 21.86 -11.62
CA LYS A 112 -20.35 23.09 -12.12
C LYS A 112 -19.65 23.85 -11.00
N LEU A 113 -20.27 23.96 -9.83
CA LEU A 113 -19.72 24.67 -8.67
C LEU A 113 -18.52 23.94 -8.07
N LEU A 114 -18.55 22.60 -8.03
CA LEU A 114 -17.42 21.74 -7.67
C LEU A 114 -16.29 21.86 -8.69
N LYS A 115 -16.59 21.86 -10.01
CA LYS A 115 -15.58 22.09 -11.04
C LYS A 115 -14.92 23.46 -10.88
N THR A 116 -15.69 24.50 -10.60
CA THR A 116 -15.17 25.84 -10.33
C THR A 116 -14.32 25.86 -9.06
N LYS A 117 -14.77 25.25 -7.95
CA LYS A 117 -13.95 25.11 -6.73
C LYS A 117 -12.67 24.31 -6.96
N ILE A 118 -12.71 23.23 -7.74
CA ILE A 118 -11.52 22.44 -8.12
C ILE A 118 -10.56 23.29 -8.96
N THR A 119 -11.09 24.16 -9.83
CA THR A 119 -10.29 25.07 -10.66
C THR A 119 -9.72 26.24 -9.83
N GLU A 120 -10.44 26.70 -8.81
CA GLU A 120 -9.97 27.69 -7.83
C GLU A 120 -8.96 27.10 -6.82
N LEU A 121 -9.01 25.79 -6.57
CA LEU A 121 -8.07 25.03 -5.73
C LEU A 121 -6.77 24.63 -6.45
N SER A 122 -6.57 25.00 -7.71
CA SER A 122 -5.32 24.68 -8.43
C SER A 122 -4.91 25.79 -9.39
N PRO A 123 -3.89 26.55 -8.98
CA PRO A 123 -2.60 26.45 -9.66
C PRO A 123 -1.45 25.97 -8.77
N ASP A 124 -1.66 25.92 -7.45
CA ASP A 124 -0.66 25.52 -6.43
C ASP A 124 -1.07 24.22 -5.72
N THR A 125 -1.44 23.20 -6.50
CA THR A 125 -1.40 21.84 -5.95
C THR A 125 0.07 21.58 -5.62
N LEU A 126 0.41 21.63 -4.32
CA LEU A 126 1.72 21.27 -3.78
C LEU A 126 2.12 19.96 -4.45
N LYS A 127 2.99 20.04 -5.46
CA LYS A 127 3.45 18.88 -6.21
C LYS A 127 4.27 18.07 -5.23
N ASP A 128 3.66 17.05 -4.66
CA ASP A 128 4.31 16.19 -3.70
C ASP A 128 5.21 15.18 -4.41
N PHE A 129 6.02 14.48 -3.63
CA PHE A 129 6.92 13.45 -4.15
C PHE A 129 6.19 12.42 -5.05
N TYR A 130 4.99 12.00 -4.65
CA TYR A 130 4.23 10.98 -5.37
C TYR A 130 3.71 11.48 -6.72
N TYR A 131 3.38 12.76 -6.85
CA TYR A 131 3.09 13.38 -8.15
C TYR A 131 4.26 13.18 -9.12
N TYR A 132 5.48 13.48 -8.69
CA TYR A 132 6.67 13.32 -9.55
C TYR A 132 6.95 11.85 -9.90
N ILE A 133 6.72 10.93 -8.97
CA ILE A 133 6.80 9.49 -9.23
C ILE A 133 5.80 9.03 -10.30
N GLN A 134 4.57 9.55 -10.26
CA GLN A 134 3.58 9.25 -11.30
C GLN A 134 3.98 9.82 -12.67
N GLN A 135 4.53 11.03 -12.71
CA GLN A 135 4.95 11.65 -13.97
C GLN A 135 6.13 10.90 -14.60
N ILE A 136 7.16 10.52 -13.82
CA ILE A 136 8.31 9.80 -14.38
C ILE A 136 7.89 8.42 -14.91
N GLU A 137 6.94 7.75 -14.27
CA GLU A 137 6.42 6.46 -14.73
C GLU A 137 5.59 6.62 -16.02
N ARG A 138 4.80 7.70 -16.14
CA ARG A 138 4.07 8.04 -17.36
C ARG A 138 5.03 8.24 -18.54
N ILE A 139 6.10 9.01 -18.34
CA ILE A 139 7.12 9.23 -19.39
C ILE A 139 7.77 7.89 -19.74
N ARG A 140 8.13 7.07 -18.75
CA ARG A 140 8.80 5.78 -18.97
C ARG A 140 7.95 4.85 -19.83
N LEU A 141 6.65 4.75 -19.55
CA LEU A 141 5.71 3.96 -20.36
C LEU A 141 5.62 4.48 -21.79
N SER A 142 5.61 5.79 -21.98
CA SER A 142 5.61 6.41 -23.32
C SER A 142 6.92 6.16 -24.10
N SER A 143 8.05 6.01 -23.40
CA SER A 143 9.38 5.74 -23.97
C SER A 143 9.71 4.26 -24.11
N LYS A 144 8.70 3.38 -24.30
CA LYS A 144 8.86 1.91 -24.41
C LYS A 144 9.51 1.27 -23.17
N GLY A 145 9.29 1.87 -22.00
CA GLY A 145 9.70 1.33 -20.72
C GLY A 145 11.10 1.73 -20.24
N ILE A 146 11.87 2.49 -21.03
CA ILE A 146 13.23 2.95 -20.67
C ILE A 146 13.38 4.42 -21.05
N ILE A 147 13.84 5.25 -20.12
CA ILE A 147 14.20 6.65 -20.39
C ILE A 147 15.72 6.74 -20.51
N ASN A 148 16.22 7.41 -21.53
CA ASN A 148 17.64 7.68 -21.72
C ASN A 148 17.95 9.15 -21.43
N LEU A 149 18.58 9.46 -20.30
CA LEU A 149 18.82 10.85 -19.90
C LEU A 149 19.81 11.61 -20.80
N LYS A 150 20.53 10.89 -21.66
CA LYS A 150 21.45 11.50 -22.64
C LYS A 150 20.80 11.80 -24.00
N SER A 151 19.51 11.46 -24.22
CA SER A 151 18.85 11.90 -25.44
C SER A 151 18.48 13.38 -25.40
N ASN A 152 18.39 13.98 -26.59
CA ASN A 152 17.93 15.35 -26.79
C ASN A 152 16.49 15.34 -27.30
N THR A 153 15.59 14.69 -26.55
CA THR A 153 14.16 14.68 -26.85
C THR A 153 13.42 15.49 -25.79
N GLU A 154 12.30 16.11 -26.17
CA GLU A 154 11.43 16.84 -25.25
C GLU A 154 11.04 16.00 -24.02
N GLN A 155 10.71 14.72 -24.24
CA GLN A 155 10.45 13.76 -23.15
C GLN A 155 11.64 13.52 -22.22
N THR A 156 12.87 13.63 -22.74
CA THR A 156 14.07 13.48 -21.92
C THR A 156 14.26 14.71 -21.05
N ASP A 157 14.04 15.89 -21.59
CA ASP A 157 14.16 17.14 -20.84
C ASP A 157 13.06 17.23 -19.76
N GLU A 158 11.81 16.85 -20.10
CA GLU A 158 10.73 16.69 -19.11
C GLU A 158 11.08 15.67 -18.01
N ALA A 159 11.70 14.54 -18.38
CA ALA A 159 12.13 13.54 -17.41
C ALA A 159 13.25 14.06 -16.50
N ILE A 160 14.16 14.90 -17.01
CA ILE A 160 15.25 15.50 -16.22
C ILE A 160 14.68 16.45 -15.18
N ASP A 161 13.74 17.31 -15.56
CA ASP A 161 13.07 18.23 -14.63
C ASP A 161 12.37 17.45 -13.50
N ILE A 162 11.67 16.36 -13.83
CA ILE A 162 11.00 15.53 -12.83
C ILE A 162 12.00 14.83 -11.90
N ILE A 163 13.10 14.30 -12.44
CA ILE A 163 14.14 13.64 -11.64
C ILE A 163 14.84 14.63 -10.73
N GLU A 164 15.10 15.85 -11.19
CA GLU A 164 15.65 16.91 -10.36
C GLU A 164 14.78 17.11 -9.11
N GLN A 165 13.46 17.22 -9.29
CA GLN A 165 12.53 17.36 -8.16
C GLN A 165 12.54 16.14 -7.24
N ILE A 166 12.57 14.93 -7.78
CA ILE A 166 12.67 13.69 -6.99
C ILE A 166 13.97 13.67 -6.17
N LEU A 167 15.11 14.04 -6.77
CA LEU A 167 16.40 14.03 -6.11
C LEU A 167 16.54 15.16 -5.08
N LEU A 168 15.89 16.32 -5.29
CA LEU A 168 15.76 17.37 -4.29
C LEU A 168 14.97 16.88 -3.07
N LEU A 169 13.82 16.25 -3.29
CA LEU A 169 12.97 15.71 -2.23
C LEU A 169 13.62 14.52 -1.47
N ASN A 170 14.56 13.82 -2.12
CA ASN A 170 15.38 12.79 -1.50
C ASN A 170 16.66 13.34 -0.82
N GLY A 171 16.86 14.66 -0.76
CA GLY A 171 18.02 15.29 -0.13
C GLY A 171 19.34 15.10 -0.88
N ARG A 172 19.31 14.63 -2.14
CA ARG A 172 20.50 14.37 -2.95
C ARG A 172 20.98 15.58 -3.74
N LEU A 173 20.07 16.51 -4.01
CA LEU A 173 20.36 17.82 -4.56
C LEU A 173 20.00 18.87 -3.52
N THR A 174 20.77 19.96 -3.47
CA THR A 174 20.59 21.03 -2.48
C THR A 174 20.41 22.40 -3.12
N LYS A 175 20.57 22.51 -4.45
CA LYS A 175 20.38 23.76 -5.20
C LYS A 175 19.00 23.75 -5.83
N ASP A 176 18.32 24.89 -5.81
CA ASP A 176 17.02 25.06 -6.47
C ASP A 176 17.08 24.96 -8.00
N ILE A 177 18.27 25.17 -8.59
CA ILE A 177 18.51 25.06 -10.03
C ILE A 177 19.81 24.29 -10.25
N ASN A 178 19.70 23.13 -10.90
CA ASN A 178 20.83 22.28 -11.27
C ASN A 178 20.95 22.18 -12.79
N SER A 179 22.18 22.07 -13.29
CA SER A 179 22.42 21.76 -14.69
C SER A 179 22.01 20.31 -15.02
N LYS A 180 21.69 20.06 -16.29
CA LYS A 180 21.36 18.71 -16.79
C LYS A 180 22.46 17.69 -16.43
N GLU A 181 23.71 18.08 -16.52
CA GLU A 181 24.86 17.25 -16.17
C GLU A 181 24.93 16.95 -14.67
N GLU A 182 24.63 17.93 -13.80
CA GLU A 182 24.57 17.74 -12.35
C GLU A 182 23.46 16.74 -11.97
N VAL A 183 22.26 16.89 -12.55
CA VAL A 183 21.13 15.97 -12.31
C VAL A 183 21.48 14.55 -12.76
N ILE A 184 22.08 14.40 -13.95
CA ILE A 184 22.51 13.09 -14.46
C ILE A 184 23.61 12.48 -13.57
N ALA A 185 24.54 13.28 -13.08
CA ALA A 185 25.60 12.81 -12.18
C ALA A 185 25.04 12.38 -10.82
N ALA A 186 24.11 13.15 -10.25
CA ALA A 186 23.44 12.80 -9.01
C ALA A 186 22.61 11.52 -9.16
N TYR A 187 21.88 11.37 -10.27
CA TYR A 187 21.17 10.13 -10.58
C TYR A 187 22.11 8.94 -10.77
N ALA A 188 23.23 9.12 -11.47
CA ALA A 188 24.24 8.08 -11.63
C ALA A 188 24.80 7.61 -10.29
N LYS A 189 25.08 8.54 -9.37
CA LYS A 189 25.52 8.25 -8.00
C LYS A 189 24.46 7.49 -7.22
N PHE A 190 23.19 7.93 -7.28
CA PHE A 190 22.04 7.24 -6.71
C PHE A 190 21.96 5.77 -7.16
N LYS A 191 22.16 5.50 -8.46
CA LYS A 191 22.18 4.13 -8.98
C LYS A 191 23.33 3.30 -8.43
N GLN A 192 24.54 3.87 -8.38
CA GLN A 192 25.72 3.16 -7.84
C GLN A 192 25.51 2.76 -6.38
N GLU A 193 25.03 3.69 -5.55
CA GLU A 193 24.77 3.43 -4.13
C GLU A 193 23.68 2.38 -3.90
N ASN A 194 22.76 2.22 -4.85
CA ASN A 194 21.74 1.16 -4.85
C ASN A 194 22.17 -0.10 -5.62
N ASN A 195 23.46 -0.31 -5.86
CA ASN A 195 24.03 -1.48 -6.56
C ASN A 195 23.47 -1.68 -7.99
N ARG A 196 23.24 -0.58 -8.71
CA ARG A 196 22.65 -0.54 -10.06
C ARG A 196 23.60 0.08 -11.08
N ASP A 197 24.71 -0.60 -11.37
CA ASP A 197 25.72 -0.06 -12.31
C ASP A 197 25.36 -0.20 -13.79
N ASN A 198 24.20 -0.78 -14.12
CA ASN A 198 23.77 -0.97 -15.50
C ASN A 198 23.35 0.36 -16.14
N LYS A 199 24.20 0.90 -17.02
CA LYS A 199 23.96 2.13 -17.81
C LYS A 199 23.39 3.27 -16.94
N LEU A 200 24.30 3.94 -16.24
CA LEU A 200 24.04 4.95 -15.20
C LEU A 200 23.09 6.09 -15.57
N TYR A 201 22.91 6.35 -16.87
CA TYR A 201 22.06 7.42 -17.41
C TYR A 201 20.71 6.92 -17.93
N LYS A 202 20.35 5.66 -17.67
CA LYS A 202 19.07 5.08 -18.06
C LYS A 202 18.18 4.81 -16.86
N ILE A 203 16.91 5.15 -17.00
CA ILE A 203 15.86 4.86 -16.03
C ILE A 203 15.07 3.66 -16.50
N TYR A 204 14.95 2.69 -15.62
CA TYR A 204 14.19 1.47 -15.77
C TYR A 204 13.09 1.41 -14.72
N LEU A 205 12.15 0.47 -14.90
CA LEU A 205 11.08 0.22 -13.93
C LEU A 205 11.61 -0.02 -12.52
N GLN A 206 12.78 -0.66 -12.37
CA GLN A 206 13.33 -0.98 -11.04
C GLN A 206 13.88 0.24 -10.30
N ASP A 207 14.10 1.37 -11.01
CA ASP A 207 14.65 2.58 -10.39
C ASP A 207 13.54 3.37 -9.65
N VAL A 208 12.27 3.21 -10.06
CA VAL A 208 11.12 3.90 -9.42
C VAL A 208 10.89 3.47 -7.96
N PRO A 209 10.84 2.16 -7.61
CA PRO A 209 10.75 1.74 -6.22
C PRO A 209 11.93 2.20 -5.35
N LEU A 210 13.12 2.38 -5.94
CA LEU A 210 14.30 2.84 -5.22
C LEU A 210 14.17 4.32 -4.82
N PHE A 211 13.61 5.16 -5.70
CA PHE A 211 13.30 6.55 -5.34
C PHE A 211 12.35 6.62 -4.15
N VAL A 212 11.28 5.82 -4.17
CA VAL A 212 10.28 5.75 -3.09
C VAL A 212 10.92 5.27 -1.79
N LYS A 213 11.76 4.23 -1.86
CA LYS A 213 12.48 3.70 -0.69
C LYS A 213 13.32 4.80 -0.03
N GLU A 214 14.12 5.53 -0.80
CA GLU A 214 14.97 6.59 -0.23
C GLU A 214 14.16 7.75 0.33
N TYR A 215 13.11 8.18 -0.37
CA TYR A 215 12.22 9.22 0.13
C TYR A 215 11.65 8.87 1.51
N LEU A 216 11.22 7.61 1.69
CA LEU A 216 10.66 7.14 2.94
C LEU A 216 11.71 6.98 4.06
N ILE A 217 12.96 6.64 3.71
CA ILE A 217 14.07 6.60 4.67
C ILE A 217 14.38 8.03 5.15
N GLU A 218 14.51 8.97 4.22
CA GLU A 218 14.92 10.35 4.49
C GLU A 218 13.84 11.13 5.26
N ASN A 219 12.56 10.94 4.90
CA ASN A 219 11.48 11.79 5.42
C ASN A 219 10.67 11.14 6.56
N TYR A 220 10.78 9.82 6.78
CA TYR A 220 9.93 9.09 7.74
C TYR A 220 10.69 8.13 8.67
N GLU A 221 12.03 8.16 8.69
CA GLU A 221 12.90 7.28 9.52
C GLU A 221 12.58 5.77 9.39
N LEU A 222 11.96 5.36 8.28
CA LEU A 222 11.54 3.97 8.07
C LEU A 222 12.75 3.10 7.72
N LYS A 223 13.14 2.19 8.63
CA LYS A 223 14.18 1.18 8.35
C LYS A 223 13.65 0.13 7.37
N PHE A 224 13.85 0.34 6.08
CA PHE A 224 13.59 -0.68 5.06
C PHE A 224 14.67 -1.77 5.10
N TYR A 225 14.37 -2.88 5.77
CA TYR A 225 15.04 -4.14 5.50
C TYR A 225 14.52 -4.65 4.17
N ILE A 226 15.28 -4.46 3.08
CA ILE A 226 15.11 -5.33 1.92
C ILE A 226 15.58 -6.69 2.40
N SER A 227 14.64 -7.53 2.83
CA SER A 227 14.90 -8.93 3.12
C SER A 227 15.37 -9.59 1.84
N ASN A 228 16.68 -9.54 1.58
CA ASN A 228 17.32 -10.47 0.67
C ASN A 228 17.40 -11.79 1.46
N PRO A 229 16.64 -12.84 1.11
CA PRO A 229 16.52 -14.05 1.93
C PRO A 229 17.84 -14.82 2.11
N ASP A 230 18.92 -14.43 1.42
CA ASP A 230 20.20 -15.15 1.38
C ASP A 230 21.35 -14.47 2.13
N ILE A 231 21.13 -13.43 2.94
CA ILE A 231 22.24 -12.85 3.73
C ILE A 231 22.44 -13.68 5.02
N PRO A 232 23.56 -14.39 5.18
CA PRO A 232 23.81 -15.18 6.38
C PRO A 232 23.90 -14.27 7.61
N ALA A 233 23.22 -14.67 8.69
CA ALA A 233 23.11 -13.92 9.94
C ALA A 233 24.46 -13.55 10.58
N SER A 234 25.55 -14.23 10.19
CA SER A 234 26.92 -13.96 10.64
C SER A 234 27.47 -12.59 10.20
N LEU A 235 26.84 -11.93 9.22
CA LEU A 235 27.25 -10.59 8.76
C LEU A 235 26.50 -9.43 9.45
N ILE A 236 25.50 -9.73 10.28
CA ILE A 236 24.62 -8.70 10.89
C ILE A 236 25.11 -8.28 12.29
N SER A 237 26.00 -9.04 12.93
CA SER A 237 26.53 -8.68 14.26
C SER A 237 27.96 -8.14 14.19
N LYS A 238 28.09 -6.82 14.00
CA LYS A 238 29.15 -5.98 14.59
C LYS A 238 28.84 -4.50 14.32
N VAL A 239 27.90 -3.96 15.10
CA VAL A 239 27.87 -2.51 15.36
C VAL A 239 28.33 -2.36 16.79
N GLU A 240 29.62 -2.04 16.96
CA GLU A 240 30.19 -1.63 18.23
C GLU A 240 29.50 -0.32 18.65
N THR A 241 28.79 -0.34 19.77
CA THR A 241 28.29 0.86 20.43
C THR A 241 29.47 1.72 20.90
N PRO A 242 29.49 3.04 20.60
CA PRO A 242 30.53 3.90 21.15
C PRO A 242 30.31 4.04 22.66
N ASN A 243 31.37 3.73 23.41
CA ASN A 243 31.45 4.01 24.84
C ASN A 243 31.26 5.50 25.09
N ASN A 244 30.20 5.85 25.81
CA ASN A 244 30.13 7.09 26.56
C ASN A 244 31.22 7.05 27.64
N LEU A 245 32.16 7.98 27.58
CA LEU A 245 33.03 8.29 28.71
C LEU A 245 33.08 9.81 28.90
N ASN A 246 32.75 10.16 30.14
CA ASN A 246 32.85 11.43 30.86
C ASN A 246 34.00 12.35 30.46
#